data_AF-A0A972DRP6-F1
#
_entry.id   AF-A0A972DRP6-F1
#
_cell.length_a   1.000
_cell.length_b   1.000
_cell.length_c   1.000
_cell.angle_alpha   90.00
_cell.angle_beta   90.00
_cell.angle_gamma   90.00
#
_symmetry.space_group_name_H-M   'P 1'
#
loop_
_entity.id
_entity.type
_entity.pdbx_description
1 polymer ?
#
loop_
_entity_poly.entity_id
_entity_poly.type
_entity_poly.pdbx_seq_one_letter_code
_entity_poly.pdbx_strand_id
1 'polypeptide(L)'
;MQALCKRPPHPRPPGRPRVSSARASAFALAAIWAFAADASPGAETAAGSMTALVQADWIEQDRRLVLPPRPIEPAPTAAAGTVATHEDAAGGCDGRKTGRFGFHTASGEQDPWWQVDLGRPVPLDRVVIYNRTDAPPERTARIQVQVAREPGAASFKTVYEHNGKVFYGSRESQPLTVDFSKAGVTAR
;
A
#
# COMPACT_ATOMS: atom_id res chain seq x y z
N MET A 1 -8.79 -1.64 29.34
CA MET A 1 -9.72 -0.50 29.42
C MET A 1 -9.90 0.01 27.99
N GLN A 2 -10.96 -0.46 27.31
CA GLN A 2 -11.22 -0.19 25.89
C GLN A 2 -12.17 1.01 25.77
N ALA A 3 -11.88 1.95 24.88
CA ALA A 3 -12.80 3.02 24.50
C ALA A 3 -13.15 2.91 23.01
N LEU A 4 -14.45 2.83 22.80
CA LEU A 4 -15.21 2.55 21.59
C LEU A 4 -15.68 3.87 20.97
N CYS A 5 -15.65 4.02 19.64
CA CYS A 5 -16.50 4.98 18.92
C CYS A 5 -16.84 4.47 17.51
N LYS A 6 -18.06 3.94 17.38
CA LYS A 6 -18.68 3.41 16.15
C LYS A 6 -19.40 4.57 15.41
N ARG A 7 -19.16 4.76 14.10
CA ARG A 7 -20.05 5.56 13.23
C ARG A 7 -21.13 4.67 12.58
N PRO A 8 -22.36 5.17 12.33
CA PRO A 8 -23.46 4.40 11.74
C PRO A 8 -23.38 4.33 10.19
N PRO A 9 -24.06 3.36 9.54
CA PRO A 9 -24.04 3.17 8.09
C PRO A 9 -25.03 4.09 7.33
N HIS A 10 -24.64 4.54 6.14
CA HIS A 10 -25.48 5.31 5.20
C HIS A 10 -26.51 4.43 4.46
N PRO A 11 -27.74 4.93 4.19
CA PRO A 11 -28.73 4.21 3.38
C PRO A 11 -28.46 4.34 1.87
N ARG A 12 -28.75 3.28 1.11
CA ARG A 12 -28.73 3.27 -0.36
C ARG A 12 -29.97 3.96 -0.94
N PRO A 13 -29.87 4.68 -2.07
CA PRO A 13 -31.04 5.27 -2.72
C PRO A 13 -31.86 4.22 -3.51
N PRO A 14 -33.19 4.40 -3.62
CA PRO A 14 -34.10 3.44 -4.25
C PRO A 14 -34.10 3.54 -5.79
N GLY A 15 -34.25 2.37 -6.43
CA GLY A 15 -34.50 2.25 -7.87
C GLY A 15 -35.89 2.75 -8.28
N ARG A 16 -36.00 3.25 -9.50
CA ARG A 16 -37.25 3.59 -10.21
C ARG A 16 -37.05 3.40 -11.72
N PRO A 17 -38.11 3.39 -12.55
CA PRO A 17 -38.98 2.23 -12.78
C PRO A 17 -38.99 1.83 -14.27
N ARG A 18 -39.59 0.66 -14.56
CA ARG A 18 -39.96 0.25 -15.92
C ARG A 18 -41.00 1.21 -16.52
N VAL A 19 -40.84 1.54 -17.80
CA VAL A 19 -41.89 2.14 -18.65
C VAL A 19 -42.23 1.14 -19.75
N SER A 20 -43.52 0.91 -19.96
CA SER A 20 -44.13 -0.01 -20.92
C SER A 20 -45.09 0.76 -21.85
N SER A 21 -45.22 0.27 -23.09
CA SER A 21 -46.32 0.49 -24.06
C SER A 21 -46.33 1.87 -24.78
N ALA A 22 -46.67 2.05 -26.06
CA ALA A 22 -47.66 1.39 -26.94
C ALA A 22 -47.29 1.61 -28.44
N ARG A 23 -47.34 0.57 -29.30
CA ARG A 23 -48.35 0.24 -30.36
C ARG A 23 -48.47 1.16 -31.60
N ALA A 24 -48.35 0.56 -32.80
CA ALA A 24 -49.33 0.53 -33.91
C ALA A 24 -48.71 -0.16 -35.15
N SER A 25 -49.19 -1.35 -35.57
CA SER A 25 -50.04 -1.59 -36.78
C SER A 25 -49.22 -1.67 -38.10
N ALA A 26 -49.42 -2.55 -39.08
CA ALA A 26 -50.41 -3.58 -39.38
C ALA A 26 -49.95 -4.39 -40.65
N PHE A 27 -50.30 -5.68 -40.69
CA PHE A 27 -50.56 -6.58 -41.85
C PHE A 27 -49.57 -6.76 -43.02
N ALA A 28 -49.12 -8.02 -43.21
CA ALA A 28 -49.45 -8.85 -44.39
C ALA A 28 -48.99 -10.31 -44.21
N LEU A 29 -49.90 -11.26 -44.42
CA LEU A 29 -49.63 -12.71 -44.53
C LEU A 29 -48.89 -13.00 -45.85
N ALA A 30 -47.83 -13.82 -45.82
CA ALA A 30 -47.56 -14.80 -46.88
C ALA A 30 -46.48 -15.82 -46.48
N ALA A 31 -46.85 -17.09 -46.68
CA ALA A 31 -46.01 -18.21 -47.11
C ALA A 31 -44.81 -18.64 -46.23
N ILE A 32 -45.12 -19.66 -45.44
CA ILE A 32 -44.23 -20.71 -44.93
C ILE A 32 -43.16 -21.08 -45.98
N TRP A 33 -41.90 -20.78 -45.69
CA TRP A 33 -40.78 -21.59 -46.14
C TRP A 33 -40.23 -22.30 -44.92
N ALA A 34 -40.34 -23.63 -44.93
CA ALA A 34 -39.68 -24.48 -43.95
C ALA A 34 -38.16 -24.37 -44.19
N PHE A 35 -37.51 -23.47 -43.45
CA PHE A 35 -36.07 -23.58 -43.26
C PHE A 35 -35.89 -24.73 -42.27
N ALA A 36 -35.53 -25.91 -42.78
CA ALA A 36 -35.00 -26.97 -41.94
C ALA A 36 -33.78 -26.37 -41.23
N ALA A 37 -33.92 -26.13 -39.92
CA ALA A 37 -32.79 -25.86 -39.06
C ALA A 37 -31.92 -27.12 -39.08
N ASP A 38 -30.88 -27.13 -39.92
CA ASP A 38 -29.76 -28.03 -39.72
C ASP A 38 -29.04 -27.56 -38.45
N ALA A 39 -29.56 -28.01 -37.30
CA ALA A 39 -28.86 -27.92 -36.05
C ALA A 39 -27.71 -28.92 -36.12
N SER A 40 -26.59 -28.50 -36.71
CA SER A 40 -25.32 -29.23 -36.64
C SER A 40 -25.00 -29.51 -35.17
N PRO A 41 -25.03 -30.78 -34.71
CA PRO A 41 -24.66 -31.12 -33.35
C PRO A 41 -23.14 -31.27 -33.31
N GLY A 42 -22.42 -30.15 -33.17
CA GLY A 42 -20.95 -30.19 -33.18
C GLY A 42 -20.22 -29.09 -32.43
N ALA A 43 -20.89 -28.02 -32.01
CA ALA A 43 -20.21 -26.89 -31.38
C ALA A 43 -20.00 -27.03 -29.86
N GLU A 44 -20.87 -27.76 -29.14
CA GLU A 44 -20.76 -27.90 -27.67
C GLU A 44 -19.77 -29.00 -27.22
N THR A 45 -19.49 -30.00 -28.05
CA THR A 45 -18.50 -31.04 -27.74
C THR A 45 -17.05 -30.57 -27.92
N ALA A 46 -16.80 -29.58 -28.77
CA ALA A 46 -15.45 -29.06 -29.03
C ALA A 46 -14.90 -28.22 -27.87
N ALA A 47 -15.73 -27.42 -27.18
CA ALA A 47 -15.30 -26.58 -26.06
C ALA A 47 -15.03 -27.39 -24.77
N GLY A 48 -15.87 -28.40 -24.49
CA GLY A 48 -15.62 -29.36 -23.41
C GLY A 48 -14.35 -30.19 -23.66
N SER A 49 -14.10 -30.57 -24.91
CA SER A 49 -12.88 -31.27 -25.33
C SER A 49 -11.63 -30.40 -25.23
N MET A 50 -11.69 -29.12 -25.64
CA MET A 50 -10.56 -28.20 -25.54
C MET A 50 -10.15 -27.96 -24.08
N THR A 51 -11.12 -27.74 -23.20
CA THR A 51 -10.86 -27.52 -21.78
C THR A 51 -10.21 -28.75 -21.13
N ALA A 52 -10.68 -29.96 -21.46
CA ALA A 52 -10.10 -31.20 -20.97
C ALA A 52 -8.67 -31.43 -21.49
N LEU A 53 -8.40 -31.12 -22.77
CA LEU A 53 -7.06 -31.23 -23.36
C LEU A 53 -6.08 -30.22 -22.75
N VAL A 54 -6.53 -28.99 -22.50
CA VAL A 54 -5.73 -27.97 -21.80
C VAL A 54 -5.43 -28.44 -20.38
N GLN A 55 -6.42 -28.95 -19.64
CA GLN A 55 -6.19 -29.46 -18.28
C GLN A 55 -5.22 -30.65 -18.26
N ALA A 56 -5.30 -31.54 -19.24
CA ALA A 56 -4.37 -32.66 -19.37
C ALA A 56 -2.94 -32.20 -19.69
N ASP A 57 -2.77 -31.20 -20.56
CA ASP A 57 -1.46 -30.62 -20.89
C ASP A 57 -0.82 -29.92 -19.68
N TRP A 58 -1.62 -29.17 -18.89
CA TRP A 58 -1.14 -28.54 -17.66
C TRP A 58 -0.64 -29.57 -16.63
N ILE A 59 -1.33 -30.69 -16.48
CA ILE A 59 -0.91 -31.79 -15.57
C ILE A 59 0.40 -32.43 -16.06
N GLU A 60 0.57 -32.57 -17.37
CA GLU A 60 1.79 -33.14 -17.96
C GLU A 60 3.00 -32.18 -17.85
N GLN A 61 2.79 -30.88 -18.05
CA GLN A 61 3.82 -29.87 -17.80
C GLN A 61 4.28 -29.88 -16.34
N ASP A 62 3.35 -29.97 -15.38
CA ASP A 62 3.68 -30.01 -13.96
C ASP A 62 4.52 -31.25 -13.61
N ARG A 63 4.15 -32.43 -14.13
CA ARG A 63 4.94 -33.67 -13.96
C ARG A 63 6.34 -33.58 -14.54
N ARG A 64 6.53 -32.85 -15.65
CA ARG A 64 7.86 -32.66 -16.26
C ARG A 64 8.72 -31.64 -15.51
N LEU A 65 8.11 -30.71 -14.79
CA LEU A 65 8.80 -29.67 -14.01
C LEU A 65 9.13 -30.10 -12.58
N VAL A 66 8.61 -31.24 -12.11
CA VAL A 66 9.09 -31.87 -10.88
C VAL A 66 10.51 -32.39 -11.11
N LEU A 67 11.49 -31.52 -10.86
CA LEU A 67 12.87 -31.92 -10.70
C LEU A 67 12.97 -32.90 -9.52
N PRO A 68 13.84 -33.92 -9.60
CA PRO A 68 14.15 -34.72 -8.42
C PRO A 68 14.61 -33.78 -7.29
N PRO A 69 14.28 -34.07 -6.02
CA PRO A 69 14.74 -33.25 -4.91
C PRO A 69 16.26 -33.16 -5.00
N ARG A 70 16.76 -31.96 -5.32
CA ARG A 70 18.21 -31.73 -5.26
C ARG A 70 18.60 -31.96 -3.80
N PRO A 71 19.67 -32.71 -3.52
CA PRO A 71 20.30 -32.67 -2.21
C PRO A 71 20.50 -31.19 -1.87
N ILE A 72 19.98 -30.77 -0.72
CA ILE A 72 20.13 -29.41 -0.22
C ILE A 72 21.60 -29.27 0.16
N GLU A 73 22.46 -29.01 -0.82
CA GLU A 73 23.73 -28.39 -0.53
C GLU A 73 23.39 -26.95 -0.12
N PRO A 74 23.75 -26.52 1.10
CA PRO A 74 23.51 -25.13 1.48
C PRO A 74 24.26 -24.28 0.47
N ALA A 75 23.51 -23.50 -0.31
CA ALA A 75 24.08 -22.36 -1.02
C ALA A 75 24.92 -21.57 -0.02
N PRO A 76 26.04 -20.95 -0.41
CA PRO A 76 26.66 -19.95 0.43
C PRO A 76 25.65 -18.81 0.55
N THR A 77 24.79 -18.92 1.56
CA THR A 77 24.09 -17.80 2.14
C THR A 77 25.22 -16.92 2.64
N ALA A 78 25.65 -15.97 1.80
CA ALA A 78 26.22 -14.74 2.33
C ALA A 78 25.22 -14.32 3.40
N ALA A 79 25.63 -14.48 4.67
CA ALA A 79 24.78 -14.17 5.79
C ALA A 79 24.37 -12.71 5.60
N ALA A 80 23.14 -12.50 5.11
CA ALA A 80 22.47 -11.23 5.26
C ALA A 80 22.34 -11.09 6.78
N GLY A 81 23.33 -10.45 7.39
CA GLY A 81 23.31 -10.19 8.82
C GLY A 81 21.96 -9.57 9.15
N THR A 82 21.33 -10.04 10.22
CA THR A 82 20.13 -9.40 10.74
C THR A 82 20.52 -7.98 11.12
N VAL A 83 20.09 -7.00 10.32
CA VAL A 83 20.30 -5.58 10.64
C VAL A 83 19.54 -5.31 11.93
N ALA A 84 20.24 -4.86 12.97
CA ALA A 84 19.60 -4.50 14.21
C ALA A 84 18.75 -3.23 14.02
N THR A 85 17.67 -3.08 14.78
CA THR A 85 16.75 -1.95 14.65
C THR A 85 17.42 -0.59 14.76
N HIS A 86 18.43 -0.47 15.64
CA HIS A 86 19.20 0.77 15.81
C HIS A 86 20.09 1.08 14.59
N GLU A 87 20.56 0.05 13.87
CA GLU A 87 21.37 0.21 12.66
C GLU A 87 20.51 0.71 11.49
N ASP A 88 19.29 0.20 11.34
CA ASP A 88 18.32 0.72 10.35
C ASP A 88 17.90 2.15 10.69
N ALA A 89 17.60 2.43 11.96
CA ALA A 89 17.20 3.76 12.43
C ALA A 89 18.25 4.84 12.14
N ALA A 90 19.54 4.50 12.13
CA ALA A 90 20.61 5.45 11.83
C ALA A 90 20.50 6.07 10.42
N GLY A 91 19.90 5.34 9.46
CA GLY A 91 19.66 5.85 8.11
C GLY A 91 18.67 7.00 8.03
N GLY A 92 17.93 7.31 9.10
CA GLY A 92 17.11 8.53 9.20
C GLY A 92 17.91 9.83 9.25
N CYS A 93 19.18 9.78 9.70
CA CYS A 93 20.05 10.96 9.88
C CYS A 93 21.46 10.80 9.29
N ASP A 94 21.66 9.89 8.32
CA ASP A 94 22.97 9.64 7.69
C ASP A 94 23.41 10.70 6.64
N GLY A 95 22.53 11.66 6.35
CA GLY A 95 22.75 12.73 5.37
C GLY A 95 22.39 12.38 3.92
N ARG A 96 22.11 11.12 3.59
CA ARG A 96 21.83 10.62 2.22
C ARG A 96 20.36 10.79 1.84
N LYS A 97 20.09 11.66 0.85
CA LYS A 97 18.72 12.01 0.44
C LYS A 97 18.39 11.50 -0.96
N THR A 98 18.42 10.19 -1.14
CA THR A 98 18.27 9.53 -2.46
C THR A 98 16.84 9.57 -3.02
N GLY A 99 15.87 9.96 -2.20
CA GLY A 99 14.44 9.90 -2.50
C GLY A 99 13.81 8.53 -2.19
N ARG A 100 14.63 7.54 -1.80
CA ARG A 100 14.18 6.28 -1.18
C ARG A 100 14.14 6.43 0.35
N PHE A 101 13.69 5.39 1.05
CA PHE A 101 13.72 5.35 2.50
C PHE A 101 15.17 5.25 3.03
N GLY A 102 15.45 5.93 4.15
CA GLY A 102 16.69 5.78 4.92
C GLY A 102 16.56 4.75 6.05
N PHE A 103 15.36 4.60 6.60
CA PHE A 103 14.99 3.60 7.60
C PHE A 103 13.54 3.18 7.36
N HIS A 104 13.09 2.13 8.02
CA HIS A 104 11.70 1.69 7.97
C HIS A 104 11.21 1.18 9.33
N THR A 105 9.89 1.21 9.51
CA THR A 105 9.22 0.65 10.69
C THR A 105 8.44 -0.60 10.26
N ALA A 106 7.99 -1.39 11.23
CA ALA A 106 7.31 -2.63 10.89
C ALA A 106 6.00 -2.34 10.15
N SER A 107 5.64 -3.22 9.22
CA SER A 107 4.37 -3.08 8.48
C SER A 107 3.19 -3.23 9.43
N GLY A 108 2.32 -2.22 9.47
CA GLY A 108 1.14 -2.22 10.34
C GLY A 108 1.42 -1.80 11.79
N GLU A 109 2.62 -1.32 12.09
CA GLU A 109 2.92 -0.69 13.38
C GLU A 109 2.02 0.53 13.61
N GLN A 110 1.42 0.61 14.80
CA GLN A 110 0.57 1.72 15.21
C GLN A 110 1.44 2.78 15.89
N ASP A 111 1.26 4.03 15.48
CA ASP A 111 1.98 5.19 16.00
C ASP A 111 3.51 4.97 16.08
N PRO A 112 4.16 4.59 14.96
CA PRO A 112 5.59 4.33 14.96
C PRO A 112 6.37 5.59 15.31
N TRP A 113 7.47 5.43 16.02
CA TRP A 113 8.33 6.52 16.45
C TRP A 113 9.78 6.29 16.04
N TRP A 114 10.51 7.39 15.94
CA TRP A 114 11.94 7.41 15.68
C TRP A 114 12.55 8.53 16.52
N GLN A 115 13.74 8.30 17.09
CA GLN A 115 14.40 9.23 17.99
C GLN A 115 15.88 9.40 17.62
N VAL A 116 16.38 10.60 17.84
CA VAL A 116 17.81 10.93 17.87
C VAL A 116 18.16 11.49 19.25
N ASP A 117 19.33 11.08 19.77
CA ASP A 117 19.99 11.71 20.92
C ASP A 117 21.16 12.58 20.39
N LEU A 118 21.09 13.87 20.65
CA LEU A 118 22.05 14.92 20.29
C LEU A 118 23.25 14.95 21.26
N GLY A 119 23.20 14.15 22.33
CA GLY A 119 24.27 13.94 23.32
C GLY A 119 24.36 15.03 24.39
N ARG A 120 23.84 16.23 24.12
CA ARG A 120 23.76 17.35 25.06
C ARG A 120 22.55 18.24 24.75
N PRO A 121 22.06 19.03 25.71
CA PRO A 121 21.02 20.02 25.44
C PRO A 121 21.52 21.04 24.40
N VAL A 122 20.80 21.14 23.28
CA VAL A 122 21.07 22.11 22.22
C VAL A 122 19.80 22.88 21.85
N PRO A 123 19.91 24.19 21.54
CA PRO A 123 18.81 24.93 20.94
C PRO A 123 18.54 24.38 19.53
N LEU A 124 17.27 24.17 19.21
CA LEU A 124 16.84 23.73 17.88
C LEU A 124 16.40 24.92 17.04
N ASP A 125 17.03 25.10 15.87
CA ASP A 125 16.62 26.13 14.91
C ASP A 125 15.54 25.61 13.96
N ARG A 126 15.73 24.40 13.41
CA ARG A 126 14.76 23.79 12.50
C ARG A 126 14.88 22.27 12.47
N VAL A 127 13.77 21.63 12.12
CA VAL A 127 13.72 20.21 11.75
C VAL A 127 13.27 20.11 10.30
N VAL A 128 13.99 19.34 9.49
CA VAL A 128 13.68 19.15 8.06
C VAL A 128 13.45 17.66 7.80
N ILE A 129 12.26 17.32 7.33
CA ILE A 129 11.82 15.94 7.11
C ILE A 129 11.61 15.73 5.62
N TYR A 130 12.32 14.73 5.10
CA TYR A 130 12.25 14.36 3.69
C TYR A 130 11.39 13.10 3.56
N ASN A 131 10.23 13.24 2.92
CA ASN A 131 9.39 12.08 2.63
C ASN A 131 10.02 11.23 1.51
N ARG A 132 9.62 9.97 1.44
CA ARG A 132 9.97 9.08 0.34
C ARG A 132 9.24 9.50 -0.94
N THR A 133 9.86 9.25 -2.09
CA THR A 133 9.36 9.68 -3.41
C THR A 133 8.86 8.52 -4.28
N ASP A 134 9.21 7.27 -3.95
CA ASP A 134 8.80 6.04 -4.66
C ASP A 134 7.51 5.39 -4.11
N ALA A 135 6.78 6.06 -3.22
CA ALA A 135 5.55 5.55 -2.63
C ALA A 135 4.52 6.66 -2.39
N PRO A 136 3.23 6.30 -2.19
CA PRO A 136 2.19 7.28 -1.92
C PRO A 136 2.53 8.12 -0.68
N PRO A 137 2.62 9.45 -0.82
CA PRO A 137 3.21 10.31 0.20
C PRO A 137 2.27 10.53 1.41
N GLU A 138 0.99 10.17 1.29
CA GLU A 138 -0.02 10.28 2.36
C GLU A 138 0.31 9.45 3.60
N ARG A 139 1.15 8.40 3.48
CA ARG A 139 1.52 7.53 4.62
C ARG A 139 2.20 8.28 5.75
N THR A 140 2.93 9.36 5.44
CA THR A 140 3.69 10.15 6.42
C THR A 140 3.06 11.53 6.64
N ALA A 141 1.82 11.74 6.20
CA ALA A 141 1.16 13.05 6.29
C ALA A 141 0.78 13.43 7.74
N ARG A 142 0.75 12.50 8.69
CA ARG A 142 0.42 12.78 10.09
C ARG A 142 1.60 12.47 10.97
N ILE A 143 2.40 13.49 11.26
CA ILE A 143 3.56 13.38 12.14
C ILE A 143 3.50 14.40 13.26
N GLN A 144 4.17 14.07 14.36
CA GLN A 144 4.39 14.96 15.48
C GLN A 144 5.88 15.01 15.79
N VAL A 145 6.38 16.20 16.15
CA VAL A 145 7.73 16.35 16.67
C VAL A 145 7.62 16.59 18.16
N GLN A 146 8.30 15.74 18.92
CA GLN A 146 8.36 15.83 20.36
C GLN A 146 9.81 15.97 20.81
N VAL A 147 10.04 16.65 21.92
CA VAL A 147 11.39 16.90 22.45
C VAL A 147 11.47 16.55 23.93
N ALA A 148 12.63 16.08 24.35
CA ALA A 148 13.02 15.92 25.74
C ALA A 148 14.27 16.76 26.01
N ARG A 149 14.43 17.22 27.26
CA ARG A 149 15.63 17.96 27.70
C ARG A 149 16.59 17.06 28.49
N GLU A 150 16.03 16.09 29.19
CA GLU A 150 16.77 15.20 30.07
C GLU A 150 17.08 13.88 29.36
N PRO A 151 18.25 13.28 29.63
CA PRO A 151 18.56 11.94 29.14
C PRO A 151 17.56 10.93 29.73
N GLY A 152 16.99 10.07 28.89
CA GLY A 152 16.04 9.05 29.32
C GLY A 152 14.75 9.61 29.91
N ALA A 153 14.35 10.82 29.53
CA ALA A 153 13.10 11.43 29.99
C ALA A 153 11.90 10.48 29.78
N ALA A 154 11.10 10.30 30.83
CA ALA A 154 9.90 9.46 30.78
C ALA A 154 8.77 10.08 29.94
N SER A 155 8.86 11.37 29.61
CA SER A 155 7.88 12.08 28.79
C SER A 155 8.56 13.05 27.83
N PHE A 156 8.00 13.13 26.63
CA PHE A 156 8.37 14.11 25.62
C PHE A 156 7.30 15.20 25.55
N LYS A 157 7.73 16.42 25.21
CA LYS A 157 6.84 17.54 24.96
C LYS A 157 6.62 17.69 23.45
N THR A 158 5.38 17.60 22.99
CA THR A 158 5.02 17.94 21.60
C THR A 158 5.29 19.41 21.33
N VAL A 159 6.12 19.67 20.32
CA VAL A 159 6.46 21.04 19.86
C VAL A 159 5.91 21.34 18.48
N TYR A 160 5.49 20.31 17.74
CA TYR A 160 4.88 20.46 16.43
C TYR A 160 3.95 19.30 16.12
N GLU A 161 2.81 19.61 15.49
CA GLU A 161 1.89 18.63 14.93
C GLU A 161 1.58 19.01 13.48
N HIS A 162 1.71 18.06 12.57
CA HIS A 162 1.39 18.29 11.18
C HIS A 162 -0.13 18.24 10.95
N ASN A 163 -0.63 19.10 10.08
CA ASN A 163 -2.06 19.25 9.78
C ASN A 163 -2.62 18.17 8.84
N GLY A 164 -1.85 17.12 8.52
CA GLY A 164 -2.27 16.11 7.56
C GLY A 164 -2.02 16.49 6.09
N LYS A 165 -1.42 17.66 5.81
CA LYS A 165 -1.04 18.02 4.44
C LYS A 165 0.07 17.09 3.96
N VAL A 166 0.00 16.70 2.70
CA VAL A 166 1.08 15.93 2.08
C VAL A 166 2.31 16.82 1.89
N PHE A 167 3.48 16.32 2.28
CA PHE A 167 4.78 16.89 1.96
C PHE A 167 5.65 15.84 1.26
N TYR A 168 6.65 16.31 0.52
CA TYR A 168 7.44 15.50 -0.38
C TYR A 168 8.91 15.40 0.08
N GLY A 169 9.73 14.78 -0.76
CA GLY A 169 11.12 14.48 -0.47
C GLY A 169 12.11 15.42 -1.13
N SER A 170 13.29 14.86 -1.36
CA SER A 170 14.41 15.56 -1.99
C SER A 170 14.23 15.79 -3.49
N ARG A 171 13.43 14.98 -4.19
CA ARG A 171 13.24 15.11 -5.65
C ARG A 171 12.34 16.28 -6.01
N GLU A 172 11.26 16.44 -5.27
CA GLU A 172 10.25 17.48 -5.49
C GLU A 172 10.63 18.81 -4.80
N SER A 173 11.75 18.84 -4.07
CA SER A 173 12.26 19.99 -3.31
C SER A 173 11.22 20.61 -2.36
N GLN A 174 10.29 19.79 -1.86
CA GLN A 174 9.23 20.20 -0.94
C GLN A 174 9.26 19.39 0.37
N PRO A 175 10.40 19.39 1.10
CA PRO A 175 10.45 18.77 2.42
C PRO A 175 9.60 19.55 3.41
N LEU A 176 9.15 18.86 4.45
CA LEU A 176 8.56 19.54 5.59
C LEU A 176 9.66 20.21 6.41
N THR A 177 9.61 21.54 6.48
CA THR A 177 10.51 22.32 7.34
C THR A 177 9.69 22.88 8.50
N VAL A 178 10.08 22.50 9.71
CA VAL A 178 9.53 23.04 10.95
C VAL A 178 10.57 24.01 11.52
N ASP A 179 10.19 25.28 11.63
CA ASP A 179 11.06 26.34 12.15
C ASP A 179 10.81 26.55 13.65
N PHE A 180 11.89 26.49 14.43
CA PHE A 180 11.93 26.67 15.88
C PHE A 180 12.81 27.85 16.31
N SER A 181 13.42 28.57 15.36
CA SER A 181 14.38 29.65 15.62
C SER A 181 13.85 30.74 16.57
N LYS A 182 12.54 31.00 16.56
CA LYS A 182 11.88 31.98 17.44
C LYS A 182 11.20 31.36 18.67
N ALA A 183 11.09 30.04 18.72
CA ALA A 183 10.34 29.33 19.75
C ALA A 183 11.18 29.00 21.00
N GLY A 184 12.51 29.13 20.92
CA GLY A 184 13.41 28.84 22.05
C GLY A 184 13.34 27.38 22.50
N VAL A 185 13.18 26.46 21.54
CA VAL A 185 13.10 25.02 21.83
C VAL A 185 14.50 24.49 22.10
N THR A 186 14.66 23.77 23.20
CA THR A 186 15.90 23.06 23.55
C THR A 186 15.59 21.59 23.66
N ALA A 187 16.40 20.77 23.00
CA ALA A 187 16.28 19.32 23.02
C ALA A 187 17.65 18.67 23.29
N ARG A 188 17.60 17.46 23.81
CA ARG A 188 18.73 16.56 23.87
C ARG A 188 18.40 15.35 23.03
#